data_AF-A0A1E1XGA2-F1
#
_entry.id   AF-A0A1E1XGA2-F1
#
_cell.length_a   1.000
_cell.length_b   1.000
_cell.length_c   1.000
_cell.angle_alpha   90.00
_cell.angle_beta   90.00
_cell.angle_gamma   90.00
#
_symmetry.space_group_name_H-M   'P 1'
#
loop_
_entity.id
_entity.type
_entity.pdbx_description
1 polymer ?
#
loop_
_entity_poly.entity_id
_entity_poly.type
_entity_poly.pdbx_seq_one_letter_code
_entity_poly.pdbx_strand_id
1 'polypeptide(L)'
;SLLFAPLVLYAVGPDSSRLFPWHPALLAVAFGLVTQPAVLLARLGRIRLHWSLQATSTTCALLGICAAYAHKGSLGKPHFATWHAQTGLAALVATLLDASGGATLMLMRTYGLGKRYPWLKPGLLKSGHRLAGVATHGIATAAIVLGLRSHYGREALEKALPGGDTVAVQLAVQLLAVVPFAAVAHQVLWPRKDAGKTKKKKDRE
;
A
#
# COMPACT_ATOMS: atom_id res chain seq x y z
N SER A 1 11.95 0.68 -1.48
CA SER A 1 10.86 1.29 -2.26
C SER A 1 11.28 1.63 -3.67
N LEU A 2 12.27 2.52 -3.83
CA LEU A 2 12.71 3.03 -5.14
C LEU A 2 13.30 1.97 -6.09
N LEU A 3 13.66 0.79 -5.60
CA LEU A 3 14.13 -0.32 -6.45
C LEU A 3 13.04 -1.36 -6.73
N PHE A 4 12.15 -1.62 -5.77
CA PHE A 4 11.11 -2.66 -5.91
C PHE A 4 10.12 -2.34 -7.02
N ALA A 5 9.47 -1.17 -6.95
CA ALA A 5 8.42 -0.84 -7.91
C ALA A 5 8.98 -0.71 -9.35
N PRO A 6 10.12 -0.03 -9.60
CA PRO A 6 10.70 0.00 -10.94
C PRO A 6 11.11 -1.37 -11.46
N LEU A 7 11.64 -2.26 -10.62
CA LEU A 7 11.94 -3.64 -11.02
C LEU A 7 10.68 -4.37 -11.49
N VAL A 8 9.58 -4.28 -10.74
CA VAL A 8 8.32 -4.92 -11.14
C VAL A 8 7.78 -4.31 -12.44
N LEU A 9 7.83 -2.98 -12.58
CA LEU A 9 7.37 -2.30 -13.80
C LEU A 9 8.20 -2.72 -15.02
N TYR A 10 9.52 -2.83 -14.86
CA TYR A 10 10.42 -3.31 -15.89
C TYR A 10 10.15 -4.78 -16.25
N ALA A 11 10.01 -5.65 -15.24
CA ALA A 11 9.85 -7.08 -15.45
C ALA A 11 8.50 -7.46 -16.07
N VAL A 12 7.46 -6.73 -15.74
CA VAL A 12 6.11 -6.97 -16.26
C VAL A 12 5.92 -6.35 -17.64
N GLY A 13 6.54 -5.19 -17.90
CA GLY A 13 6.44 -4.47 -19.17
C GLY A 13 4.99 -4.25 -19.62
N PRO A 14 4.16 -3.52 -18.84
CA PRO A 14 2.75 -3.36 -19.15
C PRO A 14 2.55 -2.69 -20.52
N ASP A 15 1.83 -3.38 -21.41
CA ASP A 15 1.41 -2.88 -22.71
C ASP A 15 -0.11 -2.70 -22.76
N SER A 16 -0.59 -1.88 -23.68
CA SER A 16 -2.03 -1.63 -23.84
C SER A 16 -2.79 -2.81 -24.47
N SER A 17 -2.08 -3.78 -25.06
CA SER A 17 -2.68 -4.93 -25.73
C SER A 17 -3.03 -6.08 -24.78
N ARG A 18 -2.46 -6.12 -23.58
CA ARG A 18 -2.74 -7.16 -22.58
C ARG A 18 -3.21 -6.55 -21.26
N LEU A 19 -4.35 -7.02 -20.76
CA LEU A 19 -4.94 -6.54 -19.52
C LEU A 19 -4.17 -6.97 -18.27
N PHE A 20 -3.66 -8.20 -18.24
CA PHE A 20 -3.08 -8.77 -17.02
C PHE A 20 -1.81 -8.06 -16.51
N PRO A 21 -0.84 -7.66 -17.36
CA PRO A 21 0.34 -6.90 -16.91
C PRO A 21 0.00 -5.62 -16.11
N TRP A 22 -1.15 -4.99 -16.35
CA TRP A 22 -1.58 -3.83 -15.56
C TRP A 22 -1.85 -4.16 -14.09
N HIS A 23 -2.19 -5.42 -13.76
CA HIS A 23 -2.41 -5.84 -12.38
C HIS A 23 -1.16 -5.67 -11.50
N PRO A 24 -0.05 -6.41 -11.73
CA PRO A 24 1.13 -6.27 -10.88
C PRO A 24 1.79 -4.89 -11.04
N ALA A 25 1.68 -4.24 -12.20
CA ALA A 25 2.19 -2.87 -12.39
C ALA A 25 1.48 -1.86 -11.48
N LEU A 26 0.15 -1.84 -11.48
CA LEU A 26 -0.63 -0.91 -10.66
C LEU A 26 -0.51 -1.22 -9.17
N LEU A 27 -0.40 -2.49 -8.77
CA LEU A 27 -0.15 -2.85 -7.37
C LEU A 27 1.26 -2.44 -6.90
N ALA A 28 2.27 -2.55 -7.76
CA ALA A 28 3.61 -2.06 -7.48
C ALA A 28 3.67 -0.54 -7.34
N VAL A 29 2.93 0.20 -8.17
CA VAL A 29 2.77 1.65 -8.02
C VAL A 29 2.06 1.97 -6.70
N ALA A 30 0.92 1.33 -6.43
CA ALA A 30 0.10 1.58 -5.25
C ALA A 30 0.88 1.39 -3.95
N PHE A 31 1.42 0.19 -3.73
CA PHE A 31 2.03 -0.21 -2.46
C PHE A 31 3.56 -0.10 -2.45
N GLY A 32 4.21 -0.19 -3.60
CA GLY A 32 5.67 -0.10 -3.70
C GLY A 32 6.21 1.32 -3.81
N LEU A 33 5.44 2.27 -4.37
CA LEU A 33 5.89 3.62 -4.69
C LEU A 33 5.08 4.73 -4.00
N VAL A 34 3.75 4.66 -4.00
CA VAL A 34 2.88 5.79 -3.61
C VAL A 34 2.57 5.81 -2.10
N THR A 35 2.34 4.66 -1.46
CA THR A 35 1.95 4.63 -0.04
C THR A 35 3.02 5.23 0.88
N GLN A 36 4.31 4.97 0.66
CA GLN A 36 5.35 5.45 1.58
C GLN A 36 5.48 6.99 1.61
N PRO A 37 5.58 7.71 0.47
CA PRO A 37 5.56 9.16 0.50
C PRO A 37 4.23 9.72 1.02
N ALA A 38 3.09 9.04 0.80
CA ALA A 38 1.81 9.44 1.39
C ALA A 38 1.88 9.44 2.93
N VAL A 39 2.39 8.37 3.54
CA VAL A 39 2.54 8.26 5.01
C VAL A 39 3.55 9.27 5.54
N LEU A 40 4.66 9.49 4.82
CA LEU A 40 5.65 10.50 5.19
C LEU A 40 5.04 11.90 5.21
N LEU A 41 4.27 12.27 4.18
CA LEU A 41 3.60 13.57 4.13
C LEU A 41 2.60 13.76 5.26
N ALA A 42 1.90 12.70 5.69
CA ALA A 42 1.04 12.75 6.87
C ALA A 42 1.83 13.08 8.14
N ARG A 43 3.01 12.46 8.31
CA ARG A 43 3.92 12.75 9.45
C ARG A 43 4.41 14.19 9.44
N LEU A 44 4.67 14.75 8.25
CA LEU A 44 5.09 16.14 8.05
C LEU A 44 3.91 17.14 8.17
N GLY A 45 2.72 16.70 8.57
CA GLY A 45 1.54 17.56 8.72
C GLY A 45 0.88 17.95 7.39
N ARG A 46 1.35 17.42 6.26
CA ARG A 46 0.83 17.68 4.91
C ARG A 46 -0.36 16.77 4.59
N ILE A 47 -1.41 16.85 5.40
CA ILE A 47 -2.56 15.92 5.37
C ILE A 47 -3.32 15.94 4.03
N ARG A 48 -3.42 17.09 3.35
CA ARG A 48 -4.07 17.17 2.03
C ARG A 48 -3.34 16.32 0.98
N LEU A 49 -2.01 16.43 0.93
CA LEU A 49 -1.20 15.64 0.00
C LEU A 49 -1.19 14.15 0.38
N HIS A 50 -1.16 13.83 1.66
CA HIS A 50 -1.34 12.44 2.13
C HIS A 50 -2.64 11.85 1.58
N TRP A 51 -3.77 12.56 1.75
CA TRP A 51 -5.06 12.09 1.26
C TRP A 51 -5.07 11.93 -0.27
N SER A 52 -4.54 12.90 -1.02
CA SER A 52 -4.45 12.81 -2.49
C SER A 52 -3.63 11.58 -2.94
N LEU A 53 -2.45 11.36 -2.36
CA LEU A 53 -1.64 10.19 -2.69
C LEU A 53 -2.28 8.88 -2.24
N GLN A 54 -2.94 8.86 -1.08
CA GLN A 54 -3.62 7.66 -0.59
C GLN A 54 -4.84 7.33 -1.47
N ALA A 55 -5.56 8.33 -1.97
CA ALA A 55 -6.61 8.15 -2.96
C ALA A 55 -6.04 7.57 -4.27
N THR A 56 -4.94 8.11 -4.79
CA THR A 56 -4.25 7.56 -5.97
C THR A 56 -3.83 6.11 -5.74
N SER A 57 -3.22 5.79 -4.60
CA SER A 57 -2.81 4.43 -4.23
C SER A 57 -4.01 3.48 -4.21
N THR A 58 -5.12 3.90 -3.62
CA THR A 58 -6.37 3.12 -3.55
C THR A 58 -6.96 2.88 -4.95
N THR A 59 -6.99 3.91 -5.80
CA THR A 59 -7.46 3.80 -7.19
C THR A 59 -6.59 2.84 -8.00
N CYS A 60 -5.25 2.95 -7.89
CA CYS A 60 -4.34 2.00 -8.53
C CYS A 60 -4.59 0.57 -8.05
N ALA A 61 -4.76 0.35 -6.74
CA ALA A 61 -5.05 -0.97 -6.19
C ALA A 61 -6.36 -1.56 -6.75
N LEU A 62 -7.41 -0.74 -6.80
CA LEU A 62 -8.71 -1.15 -7.36
C LEU A 62 -8.61 -1.48 -8.85
N LEU A 63 -8.02 -0.61 -9.65
CA LEU A 63 -7.83 -0.82 -11.08
C LEU A 63 -6.96 -2.06 -11.37
N GLY A 64 -5.90 -2.28 -10.59
CA GLY A 64 -5.05 -3.45 -10.72
C GLY A 64 -5.82 -4.75 -10.45
N ILE A 65 -6.67 -4.79 -9.41
CA ILE A 65 -7.51 -5.95 -9.13
C ILE A 65 -8.58 -6.14 -10.23
N CYS A 66 -9.22 -5.06 -10.70
CA CYS A 66 -10.17 -5.11 -11.81
C CYS A 66 -9.54 -5.68 -13.09
N ALA A 67 -8.30 -5.31 -13.41
CA ALA A 67 -7.57 -5.84 -14.56
C ALA A 67 -7.36 -7.36 -14.46
N ALA A 68 -6.95 -7.85 -13.28
CA ALA A 68 -6.81 -9.29 -13.03
C ALA A 68 -8.16 -10.02 -13.06
N TYR A 69 -9.22 -9.40 -12.53
CA TYR A 69 -10.57 -9.96 -12.53
C TYR A 69 -11.09 -10.10 -13.97
N ALA A 70 -11.04 -9.02 -14.76
CA ALA A 70 -11.48 -9.02 -16.16
C ALA A 70 -10.71 -10.04 -17.01
N HIS A 71 -9.39 -10.12 -16.84
CA HIS A 71 -8.56 -11.10 -17.54
C HIS A 71 -8.93 -12.56 -17.19
N LYS A 72 -9.22 -12.85 -15.91
CA LYS A 72 -9.67 -14.20 -15.53
C LYS A 72 -11.04 -14.52 -16.11
N GLY A 73 -11.95 -13.54 -16.11
CA GLY A 73 -13.27 -13.67 -16.71
C GLY A 73 -13.19 -13.98 -18.21
N SER A 74 -12.33 -13.29 -18.96
CA SER A 74 -12.14 -13.56 -20.39
C SER A 74 -11.56 -14.94 -20.70
N LEU A 75 -10.91 -15.57 -19.72
CA LEU A 75 -10.36 -16.93 -19.84
C LEU A 75 -11.27 -18.02 -19.26
N GLY A 76 -12.46 -17.66 -18.74
CA GLY A 76 -13.36 -18.61 -18.07
C GLY A 76 -12.76 -19.28 -16.83
N LYS A 77 -11.75 -18.67 -16.19
CA LYS A 77 -11.02 -19.25 -15.05
C LYS A 77 -11.70 -18.89 -13.73
N PRO A 78 -11.69 -19.77 -12.72
CA PRO A 78 -12.25 -19.46 -11.41
C PRO A 78 -11.54 -18.26 -10.73
N HIS A 79 -12.35 -17.39 -10.14
CA HIS A 79 -11.87 -16.25 -9.36
C HIS A 79 -11.48 -16.69 -7.94
N PHE A 80 -10.51 -16.00 -7.34
CA PHE A 80 -10.12 -16.17 -5.93
C PHE A 80 -9.75 -17.60 -5.49
N ALA A 81 -9.34 -18.47 -6.42
CA ALA A 81 -8.99 -19.87 -6.14
C ALA A 81 -7.57 -20.08 -5.55
N THR A 82 -6.75 -19.04 -5.45
CA THR A 82 -5.37 -19.14 -4.96
C THR A 82 -5.16 -18.32 -3.70
N TRP A 83 -4.20 -18.72 -2.86
CA TRP A 83 -3.80 -17.96 -1.68
C TRP A 83 -3.43 -16.51 -2.02
N HIS A 84 -2.73 -16.29 -3.13
CA HIS A 84 -2.45 -14.94 -3.65
C HIS A 84 -3.74 -14.15 -3.92
N ALA A 85 -4.71 -14.74 -4.61
CA ALA A 85 -5.94 -14.04 -4.95
C ALA A 85 -6.83 -13.75 -3.72
N GLN A 86 -6.88 -14.67 -2.75
CA GLN A 86 -7.61 -14.49 -1.49
C GLN A 86 -6.97 -13.40 -0.62
N THR A 87 -5.65 -13.45 -0.44
CA THR A 87 -4.90 -12.43 0.30
C THR A 87 -4.95 -11.06 -0.38
N GLY A 88 -4.89 -11.03 -1.73
CA GLY A 88 -5.07 -9.81 -2.52
C GLY A 88 -6.47 -9.19 -2.35
N LEU A 89 -7.51 -10.02 -2.29
CA LEU A 89 -8.87 -9.56 -2.00
C LEU A 89 -8.98 -9.02 -0.57
N ALA A 90 -8.41 -9.71 0.42
CA ALA A 90 -8.36 -9.24 1.80
C ALA A 90 -7.63 -7.89 1.90
N ALA A 91 -6.51 -7.73 1.19
CA ALA A 91 -5.78 -6.46 1.12
C ALA A 91 -6.62 -5.34 0.52
N LEU A 92 -7.38 -5.60 -0.56
CA LEU A 92 -8.27 -4.62 -1.17
C LEU A 92 -9.37 -4.19 -0.20
N VAL A 93 -10.06 -5.14 0.43
CA VAL A 93 -11.11 -4.85 1.41
C VAL A 93 -10.55 -4.02 2.58
N ALA A 94 -9.41 -4.43 3.13
CA ALA A 94 -8.73 -3.69 4.20
C ALA A 94 -8.34 -2.27 3.76
N THR A 95 -7.87 -2.11 2.51
CA THR A 95 -7.53 -0.80 1.93
C THR A 95 -8.75 0.11 1.83
N LEU A 96 -9.89 -0.41 1.37
CA LEU A 96 -11.13 0.36 1.26
C LEU A 96 -11.67 0.76 2.63
N LEU A 97 -11.63 -0.15 3.61
CA LEU A 97 -12.01 0.14 5.00
C LEU A 97 -11.10 1.21 5.61
N ASP A 98 -9.78 1.08 5.47
CA ASP A 98 -8.84 2.07 6.01
C ASP A 98 -8.99 3.44 5.32
N ALA A 99 -9.18 3.46 3.99
CA ALA A 99 -9.46 4.67 3.22
C ALA A 99 -10.75 5.35 3.68
N SER A 100 -11.81 4.59 3.96
CA SER A 100 -13.06 5.15 4.51
C SER A 100 -12.88 5.73 5.91
N GLY A 101 -12.05 5.10 6.75
CA GLY A 101 -11.67 5.62 8.07
C GLY A 101 -10.90 6.94 7.96
N GLY A 102 -9.96 7.03 7.02
CA GLY A 102 -9.23 8.25 6.68
C GLY A 102 -10.15 9.37 6.15
N ALA A 103 -11.08 9.04 5.27
CA ALA A 103 -12.08 9.97 4.74
C ALA A 103 -13.01 10.49 5.86
N THR A 104 -13.43 9.61 6.76
CA THR A 104 -14.24 9.98 7.94
C THR A 104 -13.48 10.99 8.81
N LEU A 105 -12.20 10.74 9.11
CA LEU A 105 -11.36 11.68 9.85
C LEU A 105 -11.20 13.03 9.14
N MET A 106 -11.10 13.02 7.80
CA MET A 106 -11.07 14.25 7.00
C MET A 106 -12.38 15.04 7.11
N LEU A 107 -13.53 14.39 6.95
CA LEU A 107 -14.85 15.01 7.09
C LEU A 107 -15.05 15.59 8.50
N MET A 108 -14.65 14.85 9.53
CA MET A 108 -14.69 15.33 10.92
C MET A 108 -13.86 16.59 11.13
N ARG A 109 -12.69 16.68 10.49
CA ARG A 109 -11.83 17.86 10.55
C ARG A 109 -12.41 19.04 9.77
N THR A 110 -12.94 18.80 8.58
CA THR A 110 -13.45 19.86 7.69
C THR A 110 -14.75 20.47 8.19
N TYR A 111 -15.68 19.64 8.66
CA TYR A 111 -17.02 20.06 9.09
C TYR A 111 -17.20 20.14 10.61
N GLY A 112 -16.12 19.94 11.38
CA GLY A 112 -16.16 20.03 12.84
C GLY A 112 -17.01 18.94 13.52
N LEU A 113 -17.32 17.83 12.85
CA LEU A 113 -18.20 16.77 13.35
C LEU A 113 -17.69 16.13 14.65
N GLY A 114 -16.37 16.18 14.91
CA GLY A 114 -15.81 15.69 16.17
C GLY A 114 -16.29 16.46 17.41
N LYS A 115 -16.73 17.72 17.26
CA LYS A 115 -17.38 18.47 18.34
C LYS A 115 -18.86 18.12 18.48
N ARG A 116 -19.50 17.75 17.36
CA ARG A 116 -20.93 17.38 17.30
C ARG A 116 -21.19 15.98 17.83
N TYR A 117 -20.23 15.07 17.66
CA TYR A 117 -20.34 13.66 18.04
C TYR A 117 -19.19 13.27 18.99
N PRO A 118 -19.25 13.64 20.28
CA PRO A 118 -18.17 13.43 21.24
C PRO A 118 -17.87 11.94 21.53
N TRP A 119 -18.79 11.03 21.22
CA TRP A 119 -18.54 9.58 21.28
C TRP A 119 -17.52 9.10 20.24
N LEU A 120 -17.40 9.81 19.10
CA LEU A 120 -16.37 9.57 18.09
C LEU A 120 -15.05 10.17 18.57
N LYS A 121 -14.42 9.54 19.58
CA LYS A 121 -13.13 9.97 20.16
C LYS A 121 -12.09 10.15 19.03
N PRO A 122 -11.75 11.38 18.61
CA PRO A 122 -10.95 11.59 17.39
C PRO A 122 -9.53 11.02 17.52
N GLY A 123 -8.98 11.02 18.75
CA GLY A 123 -7.71 10.39 19.06
C GLY A 123 -7.70 8.88 18.84
N LEU A 124 -8.80 8.18 19.21
CA LEU A 124 -8.94 6.75 19.01
C LEU A 124 -9.08 6.42 17.52
N LEU A 125 -9.93 7.15 16.78
CA LEU A 125 -10.08 6.98 15.34
C LEU A 125 -8.76 7.22 14.60
N LYS A 126 -8.01 8.26 14.98
CA LYS A 126 -6.68 8.52 14.40
C LYS A 126 -5.68 7.41 14.73
N SER A 127 -5.75 6.82 15.92
CA SER A 127 -4.90 5.69 16.27
C SER A 127 -5.30 4.41 15.53
N GLY A 128 -6.60 4.15 15.43
CA GLY A 128 -7.17 3.03 14.68
C GLY A 128 -6.79 3.08 13.22
N HIS A 129 -7.00 4.21 12.54
CA HIS A 129 -6.59 4.42 11.14
C HIS A 129 -5.09 4.18 10.93
N ARG A 130 -4.24 4.66 11.84
CA ARG A 130 -2.79 4.40 11.77
C ARG A 130 -2.47 2.91 11.85
N LEU A 131 -3.03 2.19 12.82
CA LEU A 131 -2.79 0.76 12.99
C LEU A 131 -3.38 -0.07 11.84
N ALA A 132 -4.60 0.27 11.41
CA ALA A 132 -5.27 -0.36 10.28
C ALA A 132 -4.50 -0.16 8.98
N GLY A 133 -3.94 1.02 8.74
CA GLY A 133 -3.07 1.28 7.58
C GLY A 133 -1.79 0.43 7.57
N VAL A 134 -1.14 0.24 8.73
CA VAL A 134 0.03 -0.67 8.84
C VAL A 134 -0.38 -2.11 8.56
N ALA A 135 -1.47 -2.58 9.18
CA ALA A 135 -1.96 -3.95 8.98
C ALA A 135 -2.33 -4.19 7.51
N THR A 136 -3.05 -3.25 6.90
CA THR A 136 -3.44 -3.30 5.48
C THR A 136 -2.22 -3.40 4.57
N HIS A 137 -1.21 -2.56 4.79
CA HIS A 137 0.00 -2.60 3.99
C HIS A 137 0.78 -3.91 4.18
N GLY A 138 0.76 -4.48 5.39
CA GLY A 138 1.33 -5.81 5.67
C GLY A 138 0.63 -6.94 4.88
N ILE A 139 -0.71 -6.94 4.87
CA ILE A 139 -1.50 -7.92 4.09
C ILE A 139 -1.21 -7.73 2.58
N ALA A 140 -1.13 -6.49 2.10
CA ALA A 140 -0.78 -6.20 0.71
C ALA A 140 0.63 -6.70 0.35
N THR A 141 1.62 -6.52 1.24
CA THR A 141 2.96 -7.06 1.05
C THR A 141 2.97 -8.59 1.02
N ALA A 142 2.20 -9.26 1.88
CA ALA A 142 2.05 -10.71 1.83
C ALA A 142 1.44 -11.17 0.49
N ALA A 143 0.41 -10.48 0.00
CA ALA A 143 -0.18 -10.75 -1.31
C ALA A 143 0.82 -10.55 -2.46
N ILE A 144 1.65 -9.51 -2.41
CA ILE A 144 2.73 -9.26 -3.38
C ILE A 144 3.76 -10.39 -3.36
N VAL A 145 4.22 -10.82 -2.18
CA VAL A 145 5.16 -11.95 -2.06
C VAL A 145 4.59 -13.23 -2.64
N LEU A 146 3.31 -13.53 -2.38
CA LEU A 146 2.63 -14.67 -3.00
C LEU A 146 2.49 -14.51 -4.53
N GLY A 147 2.29 -13.27 -5.00
CA GLY A 147 2.23 -12.94 -6.43
C GLY A 147 3.56 -13.16 -7.14
N LEU A 148 4.68 -12.77 -6.53
CA LEU A 148 6.04 -13.01 -7.05
C LEU A 148 6.35 -14.50 -7.17
N ARG A 149 5.86 -15.31 -6.21
CA ARG A 149 6.01 -16.79 -6.23
C ARG A 149 5.09 -17.50 -7.21
N SER A 150 4.07 -16.81 -7.74
CA SER A 150 3.17 -17.39 -8.73
C SER A 150 3.90 -17.73 -10.03
N HIS A 151 3.29 -18.55 -10.89
CA HIS A 151 3.86 -18.88 -12.20
C HIS A 151 4.21 -17.61 -13.00
N TYR A 152 3.27 -16.67 -13.08
CA TYR A 152 3.47 -15.42 -13.82
C TYR A 152 4.59 -14.56 -13.21
N GLY A 153 4.65 -14.47 -11.88
CA GLY A 153 5.68 -13.67 -11.20
C GLY A 153 7.09 -14.20 -11.45
N ARG A 154 7.28 -15.53 -11.40
CA ARG A 154 8.56 -16.18 -11.69
C ARG A 154 8.97 -16.00 -13.15
N GLU A 155 8.04 -16.23 -14.08
CA GLU A 155 8.28 -16.09 -15.51
C GLU A 155 8.61 -14.64 -15.91
N ALA A 156 7.91 -13.65 -15.32
CA ALA A 156 8.21 -12.24 -15.54
C ALA A 156 9.62 -11.87 -15.03
N LEU A 157 10.02 -12.41 -13.88
CA LEU A 157 11.35 -12.14 -13.32
C LEU A 157 12.47 -12.81 -14.12
N GLU A 158 12.25 -14.04 -14.58
CA GLU A 158 13.20 -14.77 -15.43
C GLU A 158 13.45 -14.06 -16.77
N LYS A 159 12.39 -13.50 -17.37
CA LYS A 159 12.52 -12.68 -18.59
C LYS A 159 13.30 -11.38 -18.34
N ALA A 160 13.19 -10.82 -17.15
CA ALA A 160 13.77 -9.52 -16.81
C ALA A 160 15.21 -9.61 -16.31
N LEU A 161 15.54 -10.68 -15.58
CA LEU A 161 16.83 -10.91 -14.95
C LEU A 161 17.31 -12.33 -15.27
N PRO A 162 18.54 -12.51 -15.79
CA PRO A 162 19.13 -13.84 -15.95
C PRO A 162 19.11 -14.61 -14.62
N GLY A 163 18.54 -15.82 -14.61
CA GLY A 163 18.37 -16.62 -13.40
C GLY A 163 17.30 -16.08 -12.43
N GLY A 164 16.32 -15.31 -12.91
CA GLY A 164 15.23 -14.76 -12.10
C GLY A 164 14.32 -15.81 -11.45
N ASP A 165 14.34 -17.04 -11.93
CA ASP A 165 13.65 -18.20 -11.35
C ASP A 165 14.43 -18.84 -10.18
N THR A 166 15.73 -18.55 -10.05
CA THR A 166 16.57 -19.11 -8.99
C THR A 166 16.07 -18.69 -7.62
N VAL A 167 16.21 -19.60 -6.64
CA VAL A 167 15.80 -19.36 -5.25
C VAL A 167 16.46 -18.10 -4.67
N ALA A 168 17.74 -17.86 -4.99
CA ALA A 168 18.47 -16.70 -4.50
C ALA A 168 17.86 -15.38 -4.98
N VAL A 169 17.57 -15.26 -6.28
CA VAL A 169 16.97 -14.04 -6.85
C VAL A 169 15.53 -13.86 -6.35
N GLN A 170 14.75 -14.93 -6.28
CA GLN A 170 13.40 -14.90 -5.73
C GLN A 170 13.37 -14.40 -4.28
N LEU A 171 14.28 -14.88 -3.42
CA LEU A 171 14.39 -14.41 -2.04
C LEU A 171 14.84 -12.95 -1.97
N ALA A 172 15.80 -12.54 -2.80
CA ALA A 172 16.26 -11.15 -2.86
C ALA A 172 15.12 -10.18 -3.24
N VAL A 173 14.32 -10.51 -4.26
CA VAL A 173 13.18 -9.68 -4.69
C VAL A 173 12.07 -9.68 -3.65
N GLN A 174 11.82 -10.79 -2.96
CA GLN A 174 10.86 -10.84 -1.85
C GLN A 174 11.30 -9.96 -0.68
N LEU A 175 12.59 -9.99 -0.30
CA LEU A 175 13.14 -9.08 0.70
C LEU A 175 12.97 -7.62 0.28
N LEU A 176 13.21 -7.33 -1.00
CA LEU A 176 13.02 -6.00 -1.56
C LEU A 176 11.55 -5.53 -1.50
N ALA A 177 10.60 -6.45 -1.68
CA ALA A 177 9.16 -6.19 -1.54
C ALA A 177 8.74 -5.87 -0.10
N VAL A 178 9.47 -6.38 0.90
CA VAL A 178 9.20 -6.11 2.33
C VAL A 178 9.73 -4.73 2.77
N VAL A 179 10.74 -4.17 2.10
CA VAL A 179 11.30 -2.84 2.44
C VAL A 179 10.25 -1.72 2.46
N PRO A 180 9.36 -1.58 1.44
CA PRO A 180 8.18 -0.70 1.51
C PRO A 180 7.39 -0.78 2.82
N PHE A 181 7.07 -1.99 3.25
CA PHE A 181 6.30 -2.22 4.46
C PHE A 181 7.07 -1.84 5.71
N ALA A 182 8.33 -2.26 5.82
CA ALA A 182 9.18 -1.89 6.96
C ALA A 182 9.27 -0.36 7.11
N ALA A 183 9.37 0.37 5.99
CA ALA A 183 9.36 1.83 5.99
C ALA A 183 8.03 2.41 6.50
N VAL A 184 6.87 1.90 6.03
CA VAL A 184 5.55 2.32 6.52
C VAL A 184 5.37 2.00 8.01
N ALA A 185 5.70 0.77 8.42
CA ALA A 185 5.59 0.33 9.81
C ALA A 185 6.46 1.17 10.74
N HIS A 186 7.73 1.41 10.38
CA HIS A 186 8.62 2.29 11.14
C HIS A 186 8.07 3.73 11.18
N GLN A 187 7.54 4.24 10.07
CA GLN A 187 6.92 5.56 10.01
C GLN A 187 5.64 5.68 10.84
N VAL A 188 4.92 4.61 11.12
CA VAL A 188 3.68 4.72 11.90
C VAL A 188 3.90 4.38 13.37
N LEU A 189 4.66 3.33 13.64
CA LEU A 189 4.86 2.77 14.99
C LEU A 189 5.95 3.49 15.77
N TRP A 190 6.95 4.08 15.08
CA TRP A 190 8.01 4.85 15.71
C TRP A 190 7.90 6.34 15.33
N PRO A 191 6.93 7.08 15.92
CA PRO A 191 6.84 8.52 15.73
C PRO A 191 8.12 9.16 16.23
N ARG A 192 8.70 10.05 15.42
CA ARG A 192 9.90 10.81 15.81
C ARG A 192 9.53 11.60 17.06
N LYS A 193 10.23 11.36 18.17
CA LYS A 193 10.18 12.25 19.35
C LYS A 193 10.86 13.54 18.92
N ASP A 194 10.14 14.44 18.26
CA ASP A 194 10.78 15.66 17.80
C ASP A 194 11.17 16.52 19.01
N ALA A 195 12.46 16.83 19.04
CA ALA A 195 13.19 17.70 19.93
C ALA A 195 12.67 19.15 19.84
N GLY A 196 11.42 19.37 20.25
CA GLY A 196 10.73 20.66 20.20
C GLY A 196 9.95 21.01 21.46
N LYS A 197 10.01 20.17 22.51
CA LYS A 197 9.37 20.46 23.81
C LYS A 197 10.30 21.09 24.84
N THR A 198 11.56 21.36 24.51
CA THR A 198 12.52 22.00 25.43
C THR A 198 12.64 23.51 25.29
N LYS A 199 12.01 24.16 24.29
CA LYS A 199 12.10 25.62 24.13
C LYS A 199 10.93 26.42 24.70
N LYS A 200 9.75 25.82 24.91
CA LYS A 200 8.57 26.59 25.37
C LYS A 200 8.44 26.73 26.90
N LYS A 201 9.37 26.16 27.67
CA LYS A 201 9.38 26.26 29.14
C LYS A 201 10.46 27.22 29.67
N LYS A 202 11.34 27.77 28.82
CA LYS A 202 12.42 28.66 29.23
C LYS A 202 12.12 30.16 29.04
N ASP A 203 10.99 30.50 28.41
CA ASP A 203 10.58 31.89 28.16
C ASP A 203 9.43 32.33 29.10
N ARG A 204 9.28 31.67 30.26
CA ARG A 204 8.25 31.96 31.28
C ARG A 204 8.81 31.96 32.72
N GLU A 205 10.09 32.25 32.87
CA GLU A 205 10.73 32.53 34.17
C GLU A 205 11.39 33.91 34.09
#